data_AF-A0A1G1CN39-F1
#
_entry.id   AF-A0A1G1CN39-F1
#
_cell.length_a   1.000
_cell.length_b   1.000
_cell.length_c   1.000
_cell.angle_alpha   90.00
_cell.angle_beta   90.00
_cell.angle_gamma   90.00
#
_symmetry.space_group_name_H-M   'P 1'
#
loop_
_entity.id
_entity.type
_entity.pdbx_description
1 polymer ?
#
loop_
_entity_poly.entity_id
_entity_poly.type
_entity_poly.pdbx_seq_one_letter_code
_entity_poly.pdbx_strand_id
1 'polypeptide(L)'
;MSNIQATQVKVTLPDELYLHLKSKAEKFGLNLASYIRHLVINDVKDIDIPIFKMSEKTEKRGLRALKEHEEGKTTKLENINEYFDNL
;
A
#
# COMPACT_ATOMS: atom_id res chain seq x y z
N MET A 1 -8.35 -12.73 -7.48
CA MET A 1 -7.93 -11.62 -8.35
C MET A 1 -7.54 -10.47 -7.45
N SER A 2 -6.29 -10.01 -7.48
CA SER A 2 -5.81 -8.89 -6.68
C SER A 2 -6.55 -7.62 -7.07
N ASN A 3 -7.30 -7.05 -6.12
CA ASN A 3 -8.00 -5.79 -6.32
C ASN A 3 -6.95 -4.67 -6.35
N ILE A 4 -6.55 -4.23 -7.55
CA ILE A 4 -5.65 -3.08 -7.70
C ILE A 4 -6.48 -1.85 -7.35
N GLN A 5 -6.41 -1.41 -6.10
CA GLN A 5 -6.98 -0.12 -5.69
C GLN A 5 -6.22 0.99 -6.42
N ALA A 6 -6.87 1.58 -7.44
CA ALA A 6 -6.35 2.74 -8.15
C ALA A 6 -6.79 4.02 -7.44
N THR A 7 -5.83 4.77 -6.90
CA THR A 7 -6.10 6.10 -6.33
C THR A 7 -5.92 7.17 -7.40
N GLN A 8 -6.92 8.03 -7.59
CA GLN A 8 -6.85 9.17 -8.51
C GLN A 8 -6.28 10.40 -7.79
N VAL A 9 -5.28 11.04 -8.39
CA VAL A 9 -4.71 12.31 -7.91
C VAL A 9 -5.01 13.40 -8.93
N LYS A 10 -5.65 14.49 -8.49
CA LYS A 10 -5.90 15.70 -9.30
C LYS A 10 -4.93 16.79 -8.84
N VAL A 11 -4.12 17.30 -9.76
CA VAL A 11 -3.13 18.35 -9.49
C VAL A 11 -3.41 19.54 -10.39
N THR A 12 -3.40 20.74 -9.82
CA THR A 12 -3.46 22.00 -10.56
C THR A 12 -2.05 22.55 -10.68
N LEU A 13 -1.62 22.87 -11.90
CA LEU A 13 -0.29 23.41 -12.19
C LEU A 13 -0.44 24.77 -12.87
N PRO A 14 0.48 25.73 -12.64
CA PRO A 14 0.60 26.92 -13.47
C PRO A 14 0.88 26.54 -14.93
N ASP A 15 0.38 27.36 -15.87
CA ASP A 15 0.45 27.06 -17.31
C ASP A 15 1.89 26.84 -17.82
N GLU A 16 2.83 27.65 -17.33
CA GLU A 16 4.25 27.53 -17.69
C GLU A 16 4.82 26.17 -17.26
N LEU A 17 4.53 25.74 -16.04
CA LEU A 17 4.99 24.45 -15.50
C LEU A 17 4.35 23.28 -16.27
N TYR A 18 3.07 23.39 -16.61
CA TYR A 18 2.38 22.43 -17.46
C TYR A 18 3.06 22.29 -18.82
N LEU A 19 3.41 23.40 -19.47
CA LEU A 19 4.05 23.39 -20.78
C LEU A 19 5.44 22.76 -20.74
N HIS A 20 6.25 23.07 -19.72
CA HIS A 20 7.56 22.44 -19.53
C HIS A 20 7.45 20.92 -19.33
N LEU A 21 6.53 20.47 -18.47
CA LEU A 21 6.29 19.04 -18.24
C LEU A 21 5.81 18.34 -19.51
N LYS A 22 4.89 18.96 -20.25
CA LYS A 22 4.37 18.43 -21.51
C LYS A 22 5.48 18.29 -22.55
N SER A 23 6.29 19.32 -22.77
CA SER A 23 7.41 19.27 -23.72
C SER A 23 8.42 18.18 -23.35
N LYS A 24 8.69 17.99 -22.06
CA LYS A 24 9.60 16.94 -21.59
C LYS A 24 8.99 15.54 -21.77
N ALA A 25 7.70 15.37 -21.48
CA ALA A 25 7.00 14.10 -21.71
C ALA A 25 7.00 13.71 -23.20
N GLU A 26 6.72 14.67 -24.09
CA GLU A 26 6.72 14.47 -25.54
C GLU A 26 8.10 14.06 -26.08
N LYS A 27 9.20 14.62 -25.54
CA LYS A 27 10.57 14.20 -25.90
C LYS A 27 10.85 12.71 -25.63
N PHE A 28 10.17 12.14 -24.63
CA PHE A 28 10.26 10.72 -24.31
C PHE A 28 9.15 9.87 -24.95
N GLY A 29 8.30 10.47 -25.79
CA GLY A 29 7.13 9.79 -26.38
C GLY A 29 6.06 9.39 -25.35
N LEU A 30 6.06 10.03 -24.18
CA LEU A 30 5.16 9.72 -23.08
C LEU A 30 4.01 10.73 -23.01
N ASN A 31 2.83 10.26 -22.61
CA ASN A 31 1.79 11.18 -22.17
C ASN A 31 2.17 11.79 -20.80
N LEU A 32 1.56 12.93 -20.47
CA LEU A 32 1.88 13.68 -19.25
C LEU A 32 1.66 12.85 -17.97
N ALA A 33 0.60 12.03 -17.91
CA ALA A 33 0.30 11.21 -16.74
C ALA A 33 1.37 10.12 -16.51
N SER A 34 1.83 9.47 -17.58
CA SER A 34 2.92 8.49 -17.55
C SER A 34 4.23 9.15 -17.13
N TYR A 35 4.49 10.37 -17.61
CA TYR A 35 5.70 11.11 -17.22
C TYR A 35 5.66 11.50 -15.73
N ILE A 36 4.53 12.00 -15.23
CA ILE A 36 4.35 12.30 -13.80
C ILE A 36 4.52 11.02 -12.96
N ARG A 37 3.94 9.89 -13.38
CA ARG A 37 4.11 8.61 -12.68
C ARG A 37 5.59 8.20 -12.59
N HIS A 38 6.33 8.36 -13.70
CA HIS A 38 7.77 8.09 -13.72
C HIS A 38 8.55 8.98 -12.75
N LEU A 39 8.22 10.28 -12.69
CA LEU A 39 8.84 11.21 -11.73
C LEU A 39 8.57 10.78 -10.29
N VAL A 40 7.32 10.49 -9.95
CA VAL A 40 6.93 10.04 -8.60
C VAL A 40 7.67 8.76 -8.23
N ILE A 41 7.70 7.76 -9.13
CA ILE A 41 8.41 6.50 -8.88
C ILE A 41 9.89 6.78 -8.60
N ASN A 42 10.55 7.63 -9.40
CA ASN A 42 11.96 7.92 -9.18
C ASN A 42 12.23 8.70 -7.90
N ASP A 43 11.32 9.57 -7.48
CA ASP A 43 11.43 10.35 -6.26
C ASP A 43 11.28 9.47 -5.01
N VAL A 44 10.34 8.52 -5.04
CA VAL A 44 10.05 7.62 -3.90
C VAL A 44 10.84 6.31 -3.94
N LYS A 45 11.71 6.11 -4.95
CA LYS A 45 12.50 4.87 -5.11
C LYS A 45 13.35 4.54 -3.89
N ASP A 46 13.86 5.57 -3.22
CA ASP A 46 14.73 5.46 -2.05
C ASP A 46 13.96 5.67 -0.74
N ILE A 47 12.64 5.87 -0.82
CA ILE A 47 11.77 6.05 0.34
C ILE A 47 11.07 4.71 0.58
N ASP A 48 11.64 3.91 1.48
CA ASP A 48 10.92 2.76 2.02
C ASP A 48 9.63 3.23 2.68
N ILE A 49 8.51 2.59 2.32
CA ILE A 49 7.25 2.77 3.05
C ILE A 49 7.57 2.45 4.52
N PRO A 50 7.29 3.35 5.48
CA PRO A 50 7.70 3.14 6.85
C PRO A 50 7.11 1.83 7.38
N ILE A 51 7.98 0.85 7.58
CA ILE A 51 7.60 -0.42 8.20
C ILE A 51 7.60 -0.15 9.71
N PHE A 52 6.41 -0.08 10.30
CA PHE A 52 6.28 0.03 11.75
C PHE A 52 6.69 -1.29 12.38
N LYS A 53 7.89 -1.31 13.00
CA LYS A 53 8.33 -2.48 13.76
C LYS A 53 7.38 -2.68 14.95
N MET A 54 6.87 -3.89 15.10
CA MET A 54 6.06 -4.26 16.27
C MET A 54 6.88 -4.11 17.56
N SER A 55 6.21 -3.81 18.68
CA SER A 55 6.87 -3.93 19.98
C SER A 55 7.30 -5.40 20.21
N GLU A 56 8.41 -5.63 20.92
CA GLU A 56 8.88 -7.00 21.21
C GLU A 56 7.79 -7.87 21.87
N LYS A 57 6.96 -7.25 22.72
CA LYS A 57 5.84 -7.93 23.38
C LYS A 57 4.79 -8.39 22.38
N THR A 58 4.47 -7.55 21.39
CA THR A 58 3.48 -7.87 20.36
C THR A 58 4.02 -8.91 19.39
N GLU A 59 5.30 -8.79 18.98
CA GLU A 59 5.97 -9.75 18.11
C GLU A 59 6.00 -11.15 18.73
N LYS A 60 6.41 -11.27 20.00
CA LYS A 60 6.38 -12.54 20.75
C LYS A 60 4.99 -13.16 20.83
N ARG A 61 3.96 -12.33 21.05
CA ARG A 61 2.56 -12.80 21.10
C ARG A 61 2.09 -13.28 19.72
N GLY A 62 2.42 -12.56 18.66
CA GLY A 62 2.07 -12.93 17.28
C GLY A 62 2.74 -14.23 16.86
N LEU A 63 4.04 -14.38 17.11
CA LEU A 63 4.77 -15.61 16.82
C LEU A 63 4.23 -16.80 17.62
N ARG A 64 3.86 -16.60 18.89
CA ARG A 64 3.21 -17.64 19.68
C ARG A 64 1.85 -18.04 19.11
N ALA A 65 1.01 -17.06 18.74
CA ALA A 65 -0.30 -17.33 18.16
C ALA A 65 -0.19 -18.09 16.83
N LEU A 66 0.81 -17.76 16.00
CA LEU A 66 1.10 -18.49 14.76
C LEU A 66 1.46 -19.95 15.05
N LYS A 67 2.35 -20.19 16.02
CA LYS A 67 2.75 -21.55 16.45
C LYS A 67 1.57 -22.32 17.02
N GLU A 68 0.73 -21.68 17.83
CA GLU A 68 -0.47 -22.29 18.40
C GLU A 68 -1.49 -22.67 17.31
N HIS A 69 -1.60 -21.87 16.24
CA HIS A 69 -2.39 -22.20 15.06
C HIS A 69 -1.85 -23.42 14.32
N GLU A 70 -0.55 -23.46 14.05
CA GLU A 70 0.11 -24.62 13.43
C GLU A 70 -0.02 -25.90 14.26
N GLU A 71 0.00 -25.77 15.60
CA GLU A 71 -0.24 -26.86 16.54
C GLU A 71 -1.73 -27.25 16.68
N GLY A 72 -2.63 -26.61 15.93
CA GLY A 72 -4.06 -26.95 15.91
C GLY A 72 -4.85 -26.49 17.14
N LYS A 73 -4.31 -25.55 17.93
CA LYS A 73 -4.98 -25.01 19.13
C LYS A 73 -6.04 -23.96 18.81
N THR A 74 -6.16 -23.57 17.54
CA THR A 74 -7.17 -22.61 17.10
C THR A 74 -8.50 -23.29 16.77
N THR A 75 -9.60 -22.66 17.15
CA THR A 75 -10.95 -23.12 16.79
C THR A 75 -11.39 -22.42 15.50
N LYS A 76 -11.93 -23.19 14.55
CA LYS A 76 -12.53 -22.63 13.35
C LYS A 76 -13.88 -22.02 13.71
N LEU A 77 -14.07 -20.75 13.37
CA LEU A 77 -15.33 -20.05 13.55
C LEU A 77 -16.22 -20.19 12.32
N GLU A 78 -17.41 -20.75 12.49
CA GLU A 78 -18.39 -20.91 11.41
C GLU A 78 -19.46 -19.80 11.43
N ASN A 79 -19.73 -19.23 12.60
CA ASN A 79 -20.68 -18.13 12.77
C ASN A 79 -20.08 -17.04 13.65
N ILE A 80 -19.93 -15.84 13.08
CA ILE A 80 -19.34 -14.71 13.77
C ILE A 80 -20.29 -14.09 14.82
N ASN A 81 -21.60 -14.18 14.61
CA ASN A 81 -22.58 -13.64 15.56
C ASN A 81 -22.61 -14.47 16.85
N GLU A 82 -22.64 -15.80 16.71
CA GLU A 82 -22.59 -16.74 17.84
C GLU A 82 -21.31 -16.62 18.67
N TYR A 83 -20.20 -16.23 18.05
CA TYR A 83 -18.95 -15.95 18.75
C TYR A 83 -19.04 -14.73 19.65
N PHE A 84 -19.59 -13.63 19.13
CA PHE A 84 -19.72 -12.39 19.90
C PHE A 84 -20.75 -12.51 21.02
N ASP A 85 -21.77 -13.36 20.86
CA ASP A 85 -22.75 -13.64 21.91
C ASP A 85 -22.17 -14.46 23.09
N ASN A 86 -21.04 -15.16 22.88
CA ASN A 86 -20.38 -16.03 23.86
C ASN A 86 -19.02 -15.49 24.34
N LEU A 87 -18.70 -14.21 24.07
CA LEU A 87 -17.43 -13.56 24.41
C LEU A 87 -17.43 -12.97 25.83
#